data_AF-A0A6L6D749-F1
#
_entry.id   AF-A0A6L6D749-F1
#
_cell.length_a   1.000
_cell.length_b   1.000
_cell.length_c   1.000
_cell.angle_alpha   90.00
_cell.angle_beta   90.00
_cell.angle_gamma   90.00
#
_symmetry.space_group_name_H-M   'P 1'
#
loop_
_entity.id
_entity.type
_entity.pdbx_description
1 polymer ?
#
loop_
_entity_poly.entity_id
_entity_poly.type
_entity_poly.pdbx_seq_one_letter_code
_entity_poly.pdbx_strand_id
1 'polypeptide(L)' 'MTNSQHTPRVVLITGGSRGIGLACAQHFARLGDKVAVTYNSSPPPPEFFGVKCDVTDT' A
#
# COMPACT_ATOMS: atom_id res chain seq x y z
N MET A 1 2.47 -22.62 -17.83
CA MET A 1 2.46 -21.18 -18.21
C MET A 1 1.09 -20.62 -17.85
N THR A 2 0.90 -20.09 -16.65
CA THR A 2 -0.39 -19.50 -16.27
C THR A 2 -0.39 -18.04 -16.70
N ASN A 3 -1.13 -17.76 -17.77
CA ASN A 3 -1.34 -16.41 -18.27
C ASN A 3 -2.36 -15.70 -17.35
N SER A 4 -1.94 -15.25 -16.16
CA SER A 4 -2.77 -14.34 -15.36
C SER A 4 -2.54 -12.92 -15.86
N GLN A 5 -3.45 -12.43 -16.70
CA GLN A 5 -3.49 -11.03 -17.07
C GLN A 5 -3.82 -10.21 -15.82
N HIS A 6 -2.79 -9.73 -15.11
CA HIS A 6 -2.99 -8.86 -13.95
C HIS A 6 -3.41 -7.48 -14.45
N THR A 7 -4.68 -7.14 -14.25
CA THR A 7 -5.19 -5.80 -14.54
C THR A 7 -4.82 -4.88 -13.37
N PRO A 8 -4.10 -3.76 -13.61
CA PRO A 8 -3.72 -2.83 -12.54
C PRO A 8 -4.94 -2.29 -11.79
N ARG A 9 -4.85 -2.27 -10.46
CA ARG A 9 -5.88 -1.75 -9.55
C ARG A 9 -5.38 -0.54 -8.78
N VAL A 10 -6.30 0.17 -8.14
CA VAL A 10 -5.99 1.15 -7.09
C VAL A 10 -6.13 0.45 -5.75
N VAL A 11 -5.08 0.46 -4.95
CA VAL A 11 -5.02 -0.23 -3.65
C VAL A 11 -4.71 0.78 -2.56
N LEU A 12 -5.55 0.85 -1.53
CA LEU A 12 -5.27 1.59 -0.29
C LEU A 12 -4.97 0.58 0.81
N ILE A 13 -3.78 0.66 1.42
CA ILE A 13 -3.39 -0.21 2.53
C ILE A 13 -3.35 0.60 3.82
N THR A 14 -4.20 0.25 4.78
CA THR A 14 -4.17 0.84 6.11
C THR A 14 -3.01 0.32 6.93
N GLY A 15 -2.30 1.19 7.66
CA GLY A 15 -1.14 0.79 8.47
C GLY A 15 0.05 0.32 7.63
N GLY A 16 0.19 0.86 6.41
CA GLY A 16 1.16 0.40 5.41
C GLY A 16 2.58 0.96 5.56
N SER A 17 2.88 1.74 6.60
CA SER A 17 4.21 2.38 6.70
C SER A 17 5.35 1.47 7.17
N ARG A 18 5.05 0.31 7.78
CA ARG A 18 6.07 -0.64 8.25
C ARG A 18 5.53 -2.07 8.35
N GLY A 19 6.43 -3.02 8.63
CA GLY A 19 6.07 -4.41 8.94
C GLY A 19 5.28 -5.10 7.83
N ILE A 20 4.24 -5.84 8.20
CA ILE A 20 3.40 -6.60 7.26
C ILE A 20 2.68 -5.68 6.28
N GLY A 21 2.18 -4.52 6.74
CA GLY A 21 1.50 -3.56 5.87
C GLY A 21 2.40 -3.06 4.75
N LEU A 22 3.66 -2.76 5.06
CA LEU A 22 4.65 -2.37 4.04
C LEU A 22 4.98 -3.53 3.09
N ALA A 23 5.12 -4.75 3.60
CA ALA A 23 5.36 -5.93 2.76
C ALA A 23 4.20 -6.17 1.77
N CYS A 24 2.95 -5.97 2.21
CA CYS A 24 1.77 -6.01 1.35
C CYS A 24 1.80 -4.89 0.30
N ALA A 25 2.16 -3.66 0.68
CA ALA A 25 2.27 -2.53 -0.24
C ALA A 25 3.28 -2.81 -1.36
N GLN A 26 4.44 -3.33 -0.99
CA GLN A 26 5.49 -3.72 -1.94
C GLN A 26 5.04 -4.89 -2.83
N HIS A 27 4.26 -5.83 -2.29
CA HIS A 27 3.71 -6.93 -3.10
C HIS A 27 2.77 -6.41 -4.19
N PHE A 28 1.78 -5.59 -3.85
CA PHE A 28 0.85 -5.02 -4.84
C PHE A 28 1.56 -4.09 -5.82
N ALA A 29 2.52 -3.29 -5.37
CA ALA A 29 3.32 -2.45 -6.27
C ALA A 29 4.12 -3.30 -7.28
N ARG A 30 4.71 -4.43 -6.86
CA ARG A 30 5.40 -5.36 -7.78
C ARG A 30 4.48 -6.03 -8.79
N LEU A 31 3.19 -6.15 -8.49
CA LEU A 31 2.19 -6.62 -9.45
C LEU A 31 1.78 -5.53 -10.45
N GLY A 32 2.20 -4.28 -10.25
CA GLY A 32 1.86 -3.14 -11.11
C GLY A 32 0.63 -2.35 -10.67
N ASP A 33 0.15 -2.56 -9.44
CA ASP A 33 -0.95 -1.79 -8.88
C ASP A 33 -0.52 -0.38 -8.45
N LYS A 34 -1.47 0.55 -8.47
CA LYS A 34 -1.31 1.91 -7.94
C LYS A 34 -1.61 1.89 -6.45
N VAL A 35 -0.56 1.90 -5.64
CA VAL A 35 -0.67 1.71 -4.18
C VAL A 35 -0.54 3.03 -3.44
N ALA A 36 -1.51 3.31 -2.57
CA ALA A 36 -1.45 4.31 -1.52
C ALA A 36 -1.42 3.61 -0.15
N VAL A 37 -0.75 4.21 0.83
CA VAL A 37 -0.63 3.65 2.18
C VAL A 37 -1.00 4.68 3.24
N THR A 38 -1.71 4.25 4.28
CA THR A 38 -1.97 5.12 5.44
C THR A 38 -0.93 4.93 6.54
N TYR A 39 -0.72 5.98 7.33
CA TYR A 39 0.16 5.97 8.49
C TYR A 39 -0.35 6.91 9.60
N ASN A 40 -0.08 6.54 10.86
CA ASN A 40 -0.46 7.33 12.04
C ASN A 40 0.70 8.10 12.68
N SER A 41 1.92 7.57 12.66
CA SER A 41 3.09 8.18 13.31
C SER A 41 4.20 8.41 12.27
N SER A 42 4.80 7.32 11.78
CA SER A 42 5.93 7.37 10.85
C SER A 42 5.46 7.30 9.40
N PRO A 43 5.86 8.24 8.53
CA PRO A 43 5.61 8.18 7.10
C PRO A 43 6.14 6.88 6.47
N PRO A 44 5.51 6.39 5.39
CA PRO A 44 6.02 5.26 4.63
C PRO A 44 7.31 5.62 3.88
N PRO A 45 8.03 4.61 3.36
CA PRO A 45 9.08 4.81 2.36
C PRO A 45 8.61 5.64 1.14
N PRO A 46 9.52 6.41 0.50
CA PRO A 46 9.16 7.40 -0.52
C PRO A 46 8.59 6.80 -1.81
N GLU A 47 8.72 5.49 -2.04
CA GLU A 47 8.11 4.81 -3.17
C GLU A 47 6.57 4.72 -3.10
N PHE A 48 5.96 4.99 -1.93
CA PHE A 48 4.52 4.96 -1.76
C PHE A 48 3.91 6.36 -1.57
N PHE A 49 2.74 6.57 -2.16
CA PHE A 49 1.90 7.71 -1.82
C PHE A 49 1.33 7.55 -0.41
N GLY A 50 1.85 8.33 0.54
CA GLY A 50 1.50 8.25 1.97
C GLY A 50 0.38 9.20 2.38
N VAL A 51 -0.64 8.68 3.04
CA VAL A 51 -1.75 9.47 3.61
C VAL A 51 -1.70 9.40 5.14
N LYS A 52 -1.62 10.56 5.81
CA LYS A 52 -1.77 10.63 7.27
C LYS A 52 -3.21 10.29 7.63
N CYS A 53 -3.42 9.24 8.40
CA CYS A 53 -4.75 8.80 8.80
C CYS A 53 -4.66 7.98 10.10
N ASP A 54 -5.51 8.35 11.06
CA ASP A 54 -5.89 7.51 12.18
C ASP A 54 -7.21 6.82 11.82
N VAL A 55 -7.24 5.49 11.85
CA VAL A 55 -8.43 4.71 11.48
C VAL A 55 -9.52 4.74 12.55
N THR A 56 -9.23 5.31 13.73
CA THR A 56 -10.17 5.44 14.85
C THR A 56 -10.85 6.80 14.92
N ASP A 57 -10.46 7.74 14.06
CA ASP A 57 -11.04 9.09 13.96
C ASP A 57 -12.32 9.08 13.12
N THR A 58 -13.44 9.60 13.66
CA THR A 58 -14.81 9.50 13.11
C THR A 58 -15.40 10.83 12.70
#